data_AF-A0A2D7JS94-F1
#
_entry.id   AF-A0A2D7JS94-F1
#
_cell.length_a   1.000
_cell.length_b   1.000
_cell.length_c   1.000
_cell.angle_alpha   90.00
_cell.angle_beta   90.00
_cell.angle_gamma   90.00
#
_symmetry.space_group_name_H-M   'P 1'
#
loop_
_entity.id
_entity.type
_entity.pdbx_description
1 polymer ?
#
loop_
_entity_poly.entity_id
_entity_poly.type
_entity_poly.pdbx_seq_one_letter_code
_entity_poly.pdbx_strand_id
1 'polypeptide(L)'
;QNDARMGCMITASHNPVTDSGIKVFDAHGFKTTPEQEREISKTLQSLASEEREVNLDEQNRLSQPNKAMGKQWALEFHKTWLEQRWKVFEAVFGGCASAVQSGRIATPFLLDCAHGAGASWLADFLNQRGIMAQEVSNSAEALNANCGAGDFSPTETWTVEEAASSSHALLSQLSPAKEGTLVGAALDGDGDRCLLIETTANGYKVVDGDAMAAMLMEAGREQGPWLFAASIESDVALTGFVSQYNSKTQCFETAVGDRWLSVGLRHSDGLFVQKSMPLRLGVEDSGHLVLPAPHPNRPGEWSLVGDGAASLCAFLLSQDASKPDSFHRGWKRRVSVKESHRERWQRGNELQKTVSERLLSSLDSLGIQAQLRTIVGEENLLLVHGEGAGGTLSFGIRNSGTQAKTSISLRLSPELEVEHFLSLLENIEHDLAKALQ
;
A
#
# COMPACT_ATOMS: atom_id res chain seq x y z
N GLN A 1 -10.73 7.83 -27.27
CA GLN A 1 -9.28 7.95 -27.03
C GLN A 1 -8.79 7.11 -25.86
N ASN A 2 -9.66 6.62 -24.94
CA ASN A 2 -9.23 5.82 -23.78
C ASN A 2 -9.87 4.42 -23.70
N ASP A 3 -10.38 3.86 -24.80
CA ASP A 3 -10.70 2.41 -24.90
C ASP A 3 -9.42 1.63 -25.26
N ALA A 4 -8.34 1.92 -24.54
CA ALA A 4 -7.08 1.24 -24.74
C ALA A 4 -7.26 -0.24 -24.41
N ARG A 5 -6.69 -1.12 -25.23
CA ARG A 5 -6.71 -2.56 -24.93
C ARG A 5 -5.71 -2.95 -23.84
N MET A 6 -4.69 -2.13 -23.65
CA MET A 6 -3.67 -2.27 -22.62
C MET A 6 -3.04 -0.90 -22.32
N GLY A 7 -2.46 -0.78 -21.13
CA GLY A 7 -1.58 0.32 -20.75
C GLY A 7 -0.25 -0.21 -20.22
N CYS A 8 0.82 0.57 -20.39
CA CYS A 8 2.12 0.27 -19.80
C CYS A 8 2.59 1.49 -19.02
N MET A 9 3.09 1.26 -17.81
CA MET A 9 3.76 2.28 -17.01
C MET A 9 5.23 1.91 -16.85
N ILE A 10 6.11 2.82 -17.25
CA ILE A 10 7.56 2.67 -17.09
C ILE A 10 7.93 3.28 -15.74
N THR A 11 8.21 2.43 -14.76
CA THR A 11 8.42 2.84 -13.37
C THR A 11 9.07 1.72 -12.57
N ALA A 12 9.91 2.10 -11.60
CA ALA A 12 10.37 1.23 -10.53
C ALA A 12 9.83 1.68 -9.15
N SER A 13 8.74 2.45 -9.11
CA SER A 13 8.09 2.97 -7.91
C SER A 13 9.06 3.77 -7.04
N HIS A 14 9.47 3.22 -5.90
CA HIS A 14 10.35 3.85 -4.91
C HIS A 14 11.84 3.49 -5.10
N ASN A 15 12.19 2.63 -6.06
CA ASN A 15 13.57 2.28 -6.32
C ASN A 15 14.40 3.51 -6.77
N PRO A 16 15.74 3.48 -6.60
CA PRO A 16 16.61 4.54 -7.09
C PRO A 16 16.44 4.81 -8.59
N VAL A 17 16.75 6.04 -9.03
CA VAL A 17 16.61 6.49 -10.42
C VAL A 17 17.36 5.62 -11.46
N THR A 18 18.36 4.84 -11.03
CA THR A 18 19.10 3.90 -11.88
C THR A 18 18.29 2.66 -12.26
N ASP A 19 17.25 2.36 -11.49
CA ASP A 19 16.39 1.21 -11.72
C ASP A 19 15.21 1.60 -12.61
N SER A 20 14.70 0.63 -13.36
CA SER A 20 13.48 0.81 -14.16
C SER A 20 12.69 -0.49 -14.20
N GLY A 21 11.40 -0.37 -14.51
CA GLY A 21 10.47 -1.48 -14.60
C GLY A 21 9.33 -1.15 -15.53
N ILE A 22 8.55 -2.17 -15.91
CA ILE A 22 7.35 -2.02 -16.73
C ILE A 22 6.20 -2.69 -16.00
N LYS A 23 5.17 -1.91 -15.65
CA LYS A 23 3.88 -2.40 -15.16
C LYS A 23 2.91 -2.44 -16.35
N VAL A 24 2.27 -3.58 -16.61
CA VAL A 24 1.30 -3.75 -17.71
C VAL A 24 -0.11 -3.87 -17.15
N PHE A 25 -1.04 -3.18 -17.78
CA PHE A 25 -2.45 -3.08 -17.40
C PHE A 25 -3.35 -3.51 -18.56
N ASP A 26 -4.46 -4.17 -18.25
CA ASP A 26 -5.50 -4.54 -19.22
C ASP A 26 -6.42 -3.35 -19.58
N ALA A 27 -7.42 -3.61 -20.42
CA ALA A 27 -8.40 -2.61 -20.86
C ALA A 27 -9.28 -2.04 -19.73
N HIS A 28 -9.29 -2.67 -18.56
CA HIS A 28 -10.04 -2.25 -17.38
C HIS A 28 -9.14 -1.57 -16.33
N GLY A 29 -7.84 -1.48 -16.60
CA GLY A 29 -6.85 -0.89 -15.70
C GLY A 29 -6.33 -1.85 -14.63
N PHE A 30 -6.57 -3.16 -14.75
CA PHE A 30 -6.01 -4.16 -13.83
C PHE A 30 -4.65 -4.65 -14.31
N LYS A 31 -3.73 -4.90 -13.37
CA LYS A 31 -2.40 -5.44 -13.65
C LYS A 31 -2.46 -6.86 -14.21
N THR A 32 -1.44 -7.25 -14.96
CA THR A 32 -1.27 -8.63 -15.45
C THR A 32 -1.24 -9.65 -14.31
N THR A 33 -1.80 -10.83 -14.56
CA THR A 33 -1.78 -11.98 -13.65
C THR A 33 -0.45 -12.74 -13.73
N PRO A 34 -0.07 -13.54 -12.71
CA PRO A 34 1.14 -14.36 -12.75
C PRO A 34 1.17 -15.33 -13.93
N GLU A 35 0.01 -15.82 -14.35
CA GLU A 35 -0.15 -16.65 -15.54
C GLU A 35 0.27 -15.87 -16.79
N GLN A 36 -0.27 -14.66 -16.97
CA GLN A 36 0.08 -13.79 -18.09
C GLN A 36 1.56 -13.37 -18.06
N GLU A 37 2.10 -13.07 -16.87
CA GLU A 37 3.52 -12.73 -16.72
C GLU A 37 4.43 -13.91 -17.08
N ARG A 38 4.05 -15.14 -16.72
CA ARG A 38 4.77 -16.35 -17.13
C ARG A 38 4.69 -16.58 -18.63
N GLU A 39 3.54 -16.36 -19.24
CA GLU A 39 3.36 -16.48 -20.69
C GLU A 39 4.20 -15.44 -21.44
N ILE A 40 4.18 -14.17 -21.00
CA ILE A 40 5.01 -13.10 -21.54
C ILE A 40 6.49 -13.47 -21.38
N SER A 41 6.91 -13.88 -20.18
CA SER A 41 8.31 -14.26 -19.89
C SER A 41 8.78 -15.42 -20.78
N LYS A 42 7.96 -16.46 -20.93
CA LYS A 42 8.26 -17.61 -21.80
C LYS A 42 8.37 -17.18 -23.27
N THR A 43 7.49 -16.30 -23.71
CA THR A 43 7.51 -15.77 -25.08
C THR A 43 8.77 -14.96 -25.33
N LEU A 44 9.15 -14.08 -24.40
CA LEU A 44 10.39 -13.30 -24.46
C LEU A 44 11.63 -14.20 -24.52
N GLN A 45 11.71 -15.23 -23.66
CA GLN A 45 12.80 -16.20 -23.67
C GLN A 45 12.88 -16.96 -25.00
N SER A 46 11.74 -17.39 -25.54
CA SER A 46 11.68 -18.06 -26.84
C SER A 46 12.21 -17.14 -27.94
N LEU A 47 11.73 -15.89 -28.02
CA LEU A 47 12.17 -14.91 -29.01
C LEU A 47 13.66 -14.56 -28.88
N ALA A 48 14.19 -14.51 -27.65
CA ALA A 48 15.60 -14.25 -27.39
C ALA A 48 16.51 -15.44 -27.70
N SER A 49 15.98 -16.67 -27.62
CA SER A 49 16.74 -17.90 -27.90
C SER A 49 16.86 -18.23 -29.39
N GLU A 50 15.96 -17.69 -30.21
CA GLU A 50 16.10 -17.81 -31.65
C GLU A 50 17.26 -16.93 -32.10
N GLU A 51 18.30 -17.50 -32.73
CA GLU A 51 19.35 -16.75 -33.43
C GLU A 51 18.76 -16.01 -34.64
N ARG A 52 17.94 -15.00 -34.38
CA ARG A 52 17.38 -14.11 -35.38
C ARG A 52 18.27 -12.87 -35.45
N GLU A 53 18.79 -12.59 -36.64
CA GLU A 53 19.28 -11.26 -36.93
C GLU A 53 18.13 -10.26 -36.69
N VAL A 54 18.39 -9.23 -35.89
CA VAL A 54 17.40 -8.18 -35.64
C VAL A 54 17.10 -7.50 -36.97
N ASN A 55 15.87 -7.67 -37.48
CA ASN A 55 15.44 -6.98 -38.68
C ASN A 55 15.36 -5.47 -38.38
N LEU A 56 16.33 -4.72 -38.88
CA LEU A 56 16.44 -3.28 -38.62
C LEU A 56 15.24 -2.49 -39.14
N ASP A 57 14.61 -2.92 -40.23
CA ASP A 57 13.39 -2.27 -40.76
C ASP A 57 12.22 -2.46 -39.79
N GLU A 58 12.07 -3.66 -39.23
CA GLU A 58 11.06 -3.94 -38.22
C GLU A 58 11.32 -3.18 -36.91
N GLN A 59 12.58 -3.15 -36.44
CA GLN A 59 12.96 -2.37 -35.26
C GLN A 59 12.69 -0.87 -35.45
N ASN A 60 13.04 -0.32 -36.61
CA ASN A 60 12.76 1.07 -36.96
C ASN A 60 11.25 1.35 -37.00
N ARG A 61 10.45 0.42 -37.55
CA ARG A 61 8.99 0.54 -37.55
C ARG A 61 8.39 0.47 -36.15
N LEU A 62 8.86 -0.44 -35.29
CA LEU A 62 8.32 -0.66 -33.94
C LEU A 62 8.75 0.41 -32.93
N SER A 63 9.90 1.05 -33.13
CA SER A 63 10.40 2.14 -32.28
C SER A 63 9.68 3.47 -32.52
N GLN A 64 8.90 3.59 -33.60
CA GLN A 64 8.12 4.79 -33.89
C GLN A 64 6.68 4.66 -33.39
N PRO A 65 6.17 5.66 -32.65
CA PRO A 65 4.79 5.65 -32.21
C PRO A 65 3.86 5.79 -33.42
N ASN A 66 2.76 5.04 -33.45
CA ASN A 66 1.73 5.19 -34.49
C ASN A 66 1.13 6.62 -34.53
N LYS A 67 1.19 7.33 -33.41
CA LYS A 67 0.76 8.72 -33.29
C LYS A 67 1.74 9.47 -32.39
N ALA A 68 2.41 10.47 -32.95
CA ALA A 68 3.23 11.39 -32.16
C ALA A 68 2.33 12.30 -31.32
N MET A 69 2.62 12.40 -30.02
CA MET A 69 1.97 13.31 -29.08
C MET A 69 3.03 14.24 -28.47
N GLY A 70 2.65 15.47 -28.13
CA GLY A 70 3.56 16.39 -27.44
C GLY A 70 3.91 15.88 -26.05
N LYS A 71 5.12 16.12 -25.55
CA LYS A 71 5.61 15.56 -24.27
C LYS A 71 4.69 15.79 -23.06
N GLN A 72 3.87 16.85 -23.11
CA GLN A 72 3.00 17.28 -22.02
C GLN A 72 1.54 16.84 -22.18
N TRP A 73 1.21 16.04 -23.19
CA TRP A 73 -0.18 15.72 -23.56
C TRP A 73 -1.03 15.10 -22.44
N ALA A 74 -0.39 14.45 -21.47
CA ALA A 74 -1.05 13.73 -20.40
C ALA A 74 -0.99 14.45 -19.03
N LEU A 75 -0.27 15.58 -18.90
CA LEU A 75 -0.01 16.22 -17.60
C LEU A 75 -1.29 16.62 -16.87
N GLU A 76 -2.31 17.09 -17.60
CA GLU A 76 -3.56 17.57 -16.99
C GLU A 76 -4.55 16.45 -16.63
N PHE A 77 -4.33 15.21 -17.09
CA PHE A 77 -5.31 14.15 -16.92
C PHE A 77 -5.46 13.71 -15.48
N HIS A 78 -4.35 13.47 -14.76
CA HIS A 78 -4.42 13.03 -13.37
C HIS A 78 -5.11 14.08 -12.50
N LYS A 79 -4.75 15.36 -12.68
CA LYS A 79 -5.43 16.49 -12.04
C LYS A 79 -6.94 16.45 -12.30
N THR A 80 -7.34 16.38 -13.57
CA THR A 80 -8.77 16.34 -13.97
C THR A 80 -9.51 15.14 -13.36
N TRP A 81 -8.90 13.96 -13.34
CA TRP A 81 -9.50 12.76 -12.73
C TRP A 81 -9.61 12.90 -11.22
N LEU A 82 -8.59 13.49 -10.56
CA LEU A 82 -8.60 13.75 -9.13
C LEU A 82 -9.64 14.81 -8.74
N GLU A 83 -9.92 15.81 -9.59
CA GLU A 83 -11.03 16.75 -9.37
C GLU A 83 -12.39 16.04 -9.28
N GLN A 84 -12.62 15.01 -10.10
CA GLN A 84 -13.83 14.20 -10.04
C GLN A 84 -13.86 13.36 -8.77
N ARG A 85 -12.73 12.73 -8.41
CA ARG A 85 -12.62 11.93 -7.19
C ARG A 85 -12.80 12.76 -5.93
N TRP A 86 -12.29 13.99 -5.87
CA TRP A 86 -12.47 14.90 -4.73
C TRP A 86 -13.94 15.07 -4.37
N LYS A 87 -14.80 15.38 -5.35
CA LYS A 87 -16.24 15.58 -5.12
C LYS A 87 -16.92 14.33 -4.58
N VAL A 88 -16.50 13.17 -5.08
CA VAL A 88 -17.03 11.87 -4.65
C VAL A 88 -16.56 11.56 -3.22
N PHE A 89 -15.27 11.76 -2.93
CA PHE A 89 -14.70 11.55 -1.60
C PHE A 89 -15.30 12.49 -0.57
N GLU A 90 -15.56 13.75 -0.91
CA GLU A 90 -16.20 14.70 -0.02
C GLU A 90 -17.60 14.23 0.40
N ALA A 91 -18.37 13.67 -0.54
CA ALA A 91 -19.69 13.10 -0.25
C ALA A 91 -19.64 11.82 0.61
N VAL A 92 -18.55 11.05 0.55
CA VAL A 92 -18.40 9.76 1.24
C VAL A 92 -17.74 9.91 2.62
N PHE A 93 -16.66 10.69 2.69
CA PHE A 93 -15.79 10.81 3.86
C PHE A 93 -15.96 12.13 4.63
N GLY A 94 -16.61 13.13 4.04
CA GLY A 94 -16.86 14.43 4.68
C GLY A 94 -15.94 15.54 4.19
N GLY A 95 -15.44 16.38 5.10
CA GLY A 95 -14.61 17.53 4.76
C GLY A 95 -13.39 17.69 5.66
N CYS A 96 -12.64 18.77 5.41
CA CYS A 96 -11.41 19.10 6.14
C CYS A 96 -11.36 20.55 6.64
N ALA A 97 -12.43 21.32 6.45
CA ALA A 97 -12.42 22.76 6.72
C ALA A 97 -12.21 23.04 8.21
N SER A 98 -12.82 22.24 9.09
CA SER A 98 -12.67 22.37 10.54
C SER A 98 -11.27 21.94 10.98
N ALA A 99 -10.72 20.89 10.38
CA ALA A 99 -9.34 20.44 10.60
C ALA A 99 -8.31 21.50 10.18
N VAL A 100 -8.50 22.18 9.05
CA VAL A 100 -7.66 23.31 8.64
C VAL A 100 -7.81 24.48 9.62
N GLN A 101 -9.04 24.89 9.94
CA GLN A 101 -9.29 26.05 10.82
C GLN A 101 -8.74 25.84 12.25
N SER A 102 -8.79 24.60 12.76
CA SER A 102 -8.30 24.27 14.09
C SER A 102 -6.78 24.08 14.16
N GLY A 103 -6.07 24.11 13.03
CA GLY A 103 -4.64 23.82 12.95
C GLY A 103 -4.29 22.33 13.10
N ARG A 104 -5.27 21.43 12.90
CA ARG A 104 -5.00 20.00 12.81
C ARG A 104 -4.24 19.67 11.53
N ILE A 105 -4.52 20.36 10.43
CA ILE A 105 -3.68 20.33 9.23
C ILE A 105 -2.78 21.58 9.28
N ALA A 106 -1.47 21.37 9.23
CA ALA A 106 -0.49 22.44 9.32
C ALA A 106 -0.60 23.43 8.15
N THR A 107 -0.10 24.66 8.36
CA THR A 107 0.03 25.67 7.30
C THR A 107 1.42 26.32 7.41
N PRO A 108 2.36 26.04 6.48
CA PRO A 108 2.18 25.14 5.33
C PRO A 108 2.09 23.65 5.74
N PHE A 109 1.34 22.88 4.95
CA PHE A 109 1.36 21.42 4.96
C PHE A 109 2.42 20.95 3.94
N LEU A 110 3.46 20.25 4.39
CA LEU A 110 4.58 19.92 3.51
C LEU A 110 4.28 18.66 2.68
N LEU A 111 4.54 18.71 1.37
CA LEU A 111 4.39 17.59 0.45
C LEU A 111 5.75 17.16 -0.07
N ASP A 112 6.00 15.86 -0.03
CA ASP A 112 7.14 15.23 -0.67
C ASP A 112 6.65 14.22 -1.69
N CYS A 113 6.55 14.64 -2.95
CA CYS A 113 6.16 13.79 -4.07
C CYS A 113 7.35 13.03 -4.68
N ALA A 114 8.45 12.83 -3.95
CA ALA A 114 9.64 12.08 -4.36
C ALA A 114 10.37 12.59 -5.61
N HIS A 115 10.18 13.87 -6.00
CA HIS A 115 10.56 14.38 -7.32
C HIS A 115 9.88 13.62 -8.48
N GLY A 116 8.72 13.01 -8.17
CA GLY A 116 7.97 12.11 -9.03
C GLY A 116 6.73 12.73 -9.65
N ALA A 117 5.74 11.88 -9.93
CA ALA A 117 4.56 12.25 -10.72
C ALA A 117 3.75 13.43 -10.16
N GLY A 118 3.71 13.59 -8.83
CA GLY A 118 2.95 14.64 -8.14
C GLY A 118 3.66 15.99 -7.99
N ALA A 119 4.99 16.03 -8.14
CA ALA A 119 5.84 17.12 -7.64
C ALA A 119 5.60 18.49 -8.31
N SER A 120 5.01 18.51 -9.50
CA SER A 120 4.76 19.76 -10.25
C SER A 120 3.35 20.34 -10.06
N TRP A 121 2.42 19.62 -9.43
CA TRP A 121 1.00 20.01 -9.45
C TRP A 121 0.21 19.73 -8.16
N LEU A 122 0.62 18.77 -7.33
CA LEU A 122 -0.21 18.33 -6.20
C LEU A 122 -0.38 19.42 -5.12
N ALA A 123 0.69 20.16 -4.82
CA ALA A 123 0.62 21.29 -3.89
C ALA A 123 -0.37 22.36 -4.37
N ASP A 124 -0.30 22.76 -5.63
CA ASP A 124 -1.23 23.73 -6.22
C ASP A 124 -2.67 23.21 -6.25
N PHE A 125 -2.86 21.92 -6.48
CA PHE A 125 -4.17 21.28 -6.43
C PHE A 125 -4.81 21.37 -5.04
N LEU A 126 -4.03 21.15 -3.97
CA LEU A 126 -4.48 21.29 -2.58
C LEU A 126 -4.69 22.77 -2.18
N ASN A 127 -3.81 23.67 -2.63
CA ASN A 127 -3.90 25.12 -2.38
C ASN A 127 -5.24 25.68 -2.89
N GLN A 128 -5.67 25.26 -4.08
CA GLN A 128 -6.96 25.64 -4.68
C GLN A 128 -8.17 25.16 -3.86
N ARG A 129 -7.97 24.27 -2.90
CA ARG A 129 -9.00 23.69 -2.01
C ARG A 129 -8.87 24.15 -0.57
N GLY A 130 -8.04 25.16 -0.30
CA GLY A 130 -7.87 25.75 1.03
C GLY A 130 -6.91 24.99 1.95
N ILE A 131 -6.20 23.98 1.44
CA ILE A 131 -5.13 23.31 2.16
C ILE A 131 -3.82 23.90 1.66
N MET A 132 -3.24 24.82 2.45
CA MET A 132 -2.02 25.53 2.08
C MET A 132 -0.82 24.58 2.11
N ALA A 133 -0.52 23.97 0.97
CA ALA A 133 0.52 22.97 0.80
C ALA A 133 1.76 23.53 0.09
N GLN A 134 2.93 22.97 0.44
CA GLN A 134 4.22 23.30 -0.17
C GLN A 134 4.97 22.03 -0.54
N GLU A 135 5.32 21.91 -1.83
CA GLU A 135 6.15 20.80 -2.31
C GLU A 135 7.63 21.01 -1.94
N VAL A 136 8.25 20.01 -1.31
CA VAL A 136 9.64 20.05 -0.85
C VAL A 136 10.57 19.11 -1.60
N SER A 137 10.04 18.09 -2.30
CA SER A 137 10.89 17.08 -2.97
C SER A 137 11.73 17.64 -4.12
N ASN A 138 11.38 18.81 -4.66
CA ASN A 138 12.14 19.48 -5.71
C ASN A 138 13.57 19.89 -5.28
N SER A 139 13.89 19.86 -3.98
CA SER A 139 15.26 20.04 -3.49
C SER A 139 16.12 18.78 -3.58
N ALA A 140 15.52 17.60 -3.80
CA ALA A 140 16.24 16.35 -3.95
C ALA A 140 17.02 16.30 -5.26
N GLU A 141 18.18 15.63 -5.25
CA GLU A 141 19.08 15.53 -6.41
C GLU A 141 18.45 14.74 -7.58
N ALA A 142 17.61 13.76 -7.27
CA ALA A 142 16.95 12.89 -8.23
C ALA A 142 15.67 12.28 -7.65
N LEU A 143 14.88 11.64 -8.53
CA LEU A 143 13.74 10.78 -8.17
C LEU A 143 14.12 9.79 -7.07
N ASN A 144 13.33 9.77 -5.99
CA ASN A 144 13.51 8.91 -4.81
C ASN A 144 14.85 9.07 -4.06
N ALA A 145 15.63 10.14 -4.31
CA ALA A 145 16.91 10.35 -3.64
C ALA A 145 16.73 11.16 -2.35
N ASN A 146 16.75 10.50 -1.19
CA ASN A 146 16.47 11.11 0.12
C ASN A 146 15.12 11.85 0.15
N CYS A 147 14.10 11.28 -0.50
CA CYS A 147 12.77 11.85 -0.57
C CYS A 147 11.75 10.76 -0.91
N GLY A 148 10.49 11.06 -0.60
CA GLY A 148 9.35 10.21 -0.92
C GLY A 148 9.03 9.15 0.12
N ALA A 149 7.87 8.53 -0.04
CA ALA A 149 7.34 7.54 0.91
C ALA A 149 8.18 6.25 0.99
N GLY A 150 9.05 6.00 0.02
CA GLY A 150 9.90 4.80 -0.03
C GLY A 150 10.94 4.73 1.08
N ASP A 151 11.33 5.87 1.64
CA ASP A 151 12.33 5.97 2.70
C ASP A 151 11.75 5.72 4.10
N PHE A 152 10.41 5.63 4.23
CA PHE A 152 9.72 5.44 5.50
C PHE A 152 9.28 4.00 5.70
N SER A 153 9.39 3.54 6.95
CA SER A 153 8.75 2.30 7.39
C SER A 153 7.38 2.59 8.01
N PRO A 154 6.40 1.68 7.84
CA PRO A 154 5.16 1.76 8.61
C PRO A 154 5.47 1.81 10.10
N THR A 155 4.69 2.57 10.87
CA THR A 155 4.87 2.81 12.31
C THR A 155 6.15 3.54 12.74
N GLU A 156 6.98 4.01 11.81
CA GLU A 156 8.22 4.72 12.14
C GLU A 156 7.95 6.03 12.90
N THR A 157 8.87 6.36 13.81
CA THR A 157 8.81 7.55 14.64
C THR A 157 10.18 8.20 14.71
N TRP A 158 10.21 9.51 14.84
CA TRP A 158 11.44 10.28 14.99
C TRP A 158 11.26 11.31 16.11
N THR A 159 12.30 11.57 16.90
CA THR A 159 12.33 12.78 17.73
C THR A 159 12.43 14.03 16.85
N VAL A 160 12.20 15.21 17.44
CA VAL A 160 12.40 16.48 16.73
C VAL A 160 13.83 16.60 16.19
N GLU A 161 14.84 16.19 16.98
CA GLU A 161 16.25 16.25 16.62
C GLU A 161 16.61 15.25 15.51
N GLU A 162 16.08 14.04 15.57
CA GLU A 162 16.26 13.02 14.53
C GLU A 162 15.68 13.49 13.19
N ALA A 163 14.47 14.04 13.19
CA ALA A 163 13.85 14.57 11.97
C ALA A 163 14.65 15.76 11.41
N ALA A 164 15.06 16.71 12.26
CA ALA A 164 15.82 17.90 11.85
C ALA A 164 17.22 17.57 11.31
N SER A 165 17.81 16.45 11.74
CA SER A 165 19.12 15.97 11.28
C SER A 165 19.06 14.96 10.14
N SER A 166 17.85 14.55 9.73
CA SER A 166 17.64 13.63 8.62
C SER A 166 18.10 14.24 7.29
N SER A 167 18.64 13.41 6.39
CA SER A 167 18.89 13.81 5.00
C SER A 167 17.61 13.88 4.17
N HIS A 168 16.48 13.38 4.70
CA HIS A 168 15.23 13.30 3.98
C HIS A 168 14.61 14.69 3.75
N ALA A 169 14.18 14.97 2.52
CA ALA A 169 13.67 16.27 2.08
C ALA A 169 12.48 16.76 2.92
N LEU A 170 11.52 15.87 3.23
CA LEU A 170 10.41 16.17 4.14
C LEU A 170 10.84 16.37 5.60
N LEU A 171 11.49 15.38 6.22
CA LEU A 171 11.74 15.36 7.66
C LEU A 171 12.58 16.55 8.13
N SER A 172 13.61 16.90 7.37
CA SER A 172 14.52 18.02 7.69
C SER A 172 13.85 19.39 7.69
N GLN A 173 12.66 19.52 7.10
CA GLN A 173 11.89 20.76 7.01
C GLN A 173 10.68 20.81 7.95
N LEU A 174 10.42 19.72 8.69
CA LEU A 174 9.32 19.70 9.65
C LEU A 174 9.58 20.66 10.81
N SER A 175 8.52 21.33 11.24
CA SER A 175 8.53 22.21 12.42
C SER A 175 7.63 21.64 13.51
N PRO A 176 8.01 21.77 14.81
CA PRO A 176 7.16 21.32 15.91
C PRO A 176 5.79 21.98 15.86
N ALA A 177 4.75 21.17 16.06
CA ALA A 177 3.36 21.59 16.12
C ALA A 177 2.68 20.99 17.35
N LYS A 178 1.37 21.20 17.49
CA LYS A 178 0.60 20.55 18.56
C LYS A 178 0.55 19.03 18.28
N GLU A 179 0.56 18.22 19.33
CA GLU A 179 0.32 16.78 19.21
C GLU A 179 -1.00 16.51 18.44
N GLY A 180 -0.94 15.58 17.49
CA GLY A 180 -2.04 15.26 16.58
C GLY A 180 -2.15 16.16 15.35
N THR A 181 -1.26 17.13 15.16
CA THR A 181 -1.19 17.93 13.92
C THR A 181 -0.56 17.13 12.79
N LEU A 182 -1.24 17.08 11.64
CA LEU A 182 -0.73 16.59 10.37
C LEU A 182 0.18 17.64 9.75
N VAL A 183 1.48 17.35 9.68
CA VAL A 183 2.51 18.32 9.26
C VAL A 183 2.98 18.13 7.82
N GLY A 184 2.79 16.94 7.27
CA GLY A 184 3.09 16.69 5.86
C GLY A 184 2.67 15.32 5.37
N ALA A 185 2.92 15.06 4.10
CA ALA A 185 2.72 13.77 3.45
C ALA A 185 3.82 13.50 2.42
N ALA A 186 4.14 12.23 2.23
CA ALA A 186 5.06 11.76 1.21
C ALA A 186 4.36 10.77 0.27
N LEU A 187 4.60 10.91 -1.04
CA LEU A 187 4.23 9.95 -2.07
C LEU A 187 5.51 9.26 -2.59
N ASP A 188 5.39 8.13 -3.28
CA ASP A 188 6.52 7.51 -3.98
C ASP A 188 6.65 8.02 -5.43
N GLY A 189 7.71 7.62 -6.13
CA GLY A 189 8.09 8.18 -7.44
C GLY A 189 7.00 8.11 -8.52
N ASP A 190 6.25 7.00 -8.59
CA ASP A 190 5.07 6.89 -9.46
C ASP A 190 3.75 7.31 -8.82
N GLY A 191 3.77 7.62 -7.53
CA GLY A 191 2.64 8.18 -6.79
C GLY A 191 1.50 7.19 -6.57
N ASP A 192 1.80 5.88 -6.48
CA ASP A 192 0.79 4.86 -6.12
C ASP A 192 0.67 4.65 -4.59
N ARG A 193 1.61 5.19 -3.80
CA ARG A 193 1.60 5.20 -2.33
C ARG A 193 1.51 6.60 -1.75
N CYS A 194 0.97 6.69 -0.54
CA CYS A 194 1.03 7.89 0.28
C CYS A 194 1.17 7.51 1.75
N LEU A 195 2.01 8.24 2.47
CA LEU A 195 2.14 8.20 3.93
C LEU A 195 2.03 9.62 4.47
N LEU A 196 1.39 9.82 5.62
CA LEU A 196 1.35 11.14 6.27
C LEU A 196 2.25 11.18 7.49
N ILE A 197 2.61 12.39 7.92
CA ILE A 197 3.40 12.62 9.13
C ILE A 197 2.54 13.40 10.12
N GLU A 198 2.42 12.87 11.33
CA GLU A 198 1.70 13.48 12.44
C GLU A 198 2.67 13.81 13.58
N THR A 199 2.49 14.96 14.22
CA THR A 199 3.24 15.36 15.41
C THR A 199 2.84 14.53 16.63
N THR A 200 3.83 14.05 17.36
CA THR A 200 3.70 13.41 18.68
C THR A 200 4.18 14.35 19.78
N ALA A 201 4.05 13.96 21.05
CA ALA A 201 4.56 14.73 22.18
C ALA A 201 6.07 15.07 22.07
N ASN A 202 6.89 14.19 21.46
CA ASN A 202 8.35 14.33 21.42
C ASN A 202 8.94 14.41 19.99
N GLY A 203 8.11 14.48 18.96
CA GLY A 203 8.57 14.47 17.57
C GLY A 203 7.47 14.14 16.59
N TYR A 204 7.68 13.12 15.76
CA TYR A 204 6.82 12.79 14.63
C TYR A 204 6.61 11.28 14.52
N LYS A 205 5.49 10.88 13.92
CA LYS A 205 5.20 9.49 13.56
C LYS A 205 4.62 9.41 12.16
N VAL A 206 4.85 8.28 11.49
CA VAL A 206 4.16 7.92 10.26
C VAL A 206 2.70 7.58 10.59
N VAL A 207 1.79 8.18 9.83
CA VAL A 207 0.42 7.70 9.64
C VAL A 207 0.45 6.82 8.40
N ASP A 208 0.50 5.51 8.66
CA ASP A 208 0.68 4.49 7.63
C ASP A 208 -0.65 4.08 6.97
N GLY A 209 -0.57 3.20 5.97
CA GLY A 209 -1.74 2.79 5.20
C GLY A 209 -2.86 2.22 6.08
N ASP A 210 -2.52 1.48 7.13
CA ASP A 210 -3.50 0.90 8.06
C ASP A 210 -4.24 1.99 8.84
N ALA A 211 -3.50 2.98 9.39
CA ALA A 211 -4.09 4.13 10.05
C ALA A 211 -4.94 4.97 9.10
N MET A 212 -4.48 5.18 7.86
CA MET A 212 -5.25 5.87 6.82
C MET A 212 -6.56 5.15 6.52
N ALA A 213 -6.51 3.85 6.29
CA ALA A 213 -7.68 3.03 6.01
C ALA A 213 -8.66 3.03 7.18
N ALA A 214 -8.18 2.93 8.42
CA ALA A 214 -9.02 3.01 9.60
C ALA A 214 -9.80 4.34 9.67
N MET A 215 -9.13 5.47 9.44
CA MET A 215 -9.77 6.79 9.48
C MET A 215 -10.78 6.98 8.35
N LEU A 216 -10.48 6.49 7.14
CA LEU A 216 -11.42 6.50 6.02
C LEU A 216 -12.66 5.65 6.31
N MET A 217 -12.47 4.46 6.89
CA MET A 217 -13.56 3.55 7.24
C MET A 217 -14.43 4.10 8.38
N GLU A 218 -13.83 4.78 9.36
CA GLU A 218 -14.58 5.48 10.39
C GLU A 218 -15.40 6.64 9.80
N ALA A 219 -14.80 7.46 8.94
CA ALA A 219 -15.48 8.59 8.32
C ALA A 219 -16.62 8.15 7.37
N GLY A 220 -16.40 7.07 6.62
CA GLY A 220 -17.37 6.48 5.69
C GLY A 220 -18.32 5.44 6.31
N ARG A 221 -18.37 5.30 7.64
CA ARG A 221 -19.09 4.21 8.34
C ARG A 221 -20.58 4.15 7.99
N GLU A 222 -21.23 5.30 7.85
CA GLU A 222 -22.67 5.39 7.55
C GLU A 222 -23.00 5.04 6.08
N GLN A 223 -22.00 4.97 5.21
CA GLN A 223 -22.19 4.66 3.79
C GLN A 223 -22.36 3.16 3.55
N GLY A 224 -21.91 2.31 4.49
CA GLY A 224 -21.79 0.86 4.30
C GLY A 224 -23.08 0.14 3.85
N PRO A 225 -22.96 -1.12 3.40
CA PRO A 225 -21.82 -1.99 3.65
C PRO A 225 -20.65 -1.79 2.69
N TRP A 226 -19.45 -1.93 3.23
CA TRP A 226 -18.21 -1.93 2.47
C TRP A 226 -17.77 -3.36 2.15
N LEU A 227 -17.03 -3.52 1.06
CA LEU A 227 -16.15 -4.67 0.88
C LEU A 227 -14.72 -4.15 1.05
N PHE A 228 -14.06 -4.62 2.11
CA PHE A 228 -12.77 -4.14 2.59
C PHE A 228 -11.73 -5.27 2.48
N ALA A 229 -10.56 -4.94 1.95
CA ALA A 229 -9.44 -5.87 1.84
C ALA A 229 -8.19 -5.26 2.49
N ALA A 230 -7.50 -6.04 3.31
CA ALA A 230 -6.17 -5.68 3.83
C ALA A 230 -5.14 -6.70 3.36
N SER A 231 -3.89 -6.32 3.16
CA SER A 231 -2.85 -7.32 2.91
C SER A 231 -2.57 -8.12 4.18
N ILE A 232 -1.97 -9.31 4.03
CA ILE A 232 -1.43 -10.09 5.16
C ILE A 232 -0.23 -9.42 5.87
N GLU A 233 0.12 -8.17 5.54
CA GLU A 233 1.11 -7.38 6.29
C GLU A 233 0.47 -6.27 7.14
N SER A 234 -0.77 -5.89 6.84
CA SER A 234 -1.56 -4.93 7.61
C SER A 234 -1.78 -5.36 9.06
N ASP A 235 -2.10 -4.41 9.93
CA ASP A 235 -2.44 -4.68 11.32
C ASP A 235 -3.61 -5.68 11.44
N VAL A 236 -3.46 -6.68 12.31
CA VAL A 236 -4.46 -7.74 12.49
C VAL A 236 -5.77 -7.20 13.09
N ALA A 237 -5.71 -6.11 13.88
CA ALA A 237 -6.88 -5.47 14.47
C ALA A 237 -7.71 -4.67 13.45
N LEU A 238 -7.13 -4.33 12.29
CA LEU A 238 -7.76 -3.43 11.32
C LEU A 238 -9.08 -3.99 10.78
N THR A 239 -9.12 -5.27 10.41
CA THR A 239 -10.34 -5.88 9.87
C THR A 239 -11.47 -5.95 10.90
N GLY A 240 -11.14 -6.24 12.16
CA GLY A 240 -12.06 -6.19 13.29
C GLY A 240 -12.60 -4.78 13.50
N PHE A 241 -11.71 -3.79 13.55
CA PHE A 241 -12.05 -2.36 13.66
C PHE A 241 -12.99 -1.90 12.55
N VAL A 242 -12.78 -2.32 11.30
CA VAL A 242 -13.64 -1.94 10.18
C VAL A 242 -15.01 -2.62 10.26
N SER A 243 -15.03 -3.92 10.59
CA SER A 243 -16.27 -4.70 10.65
C SER A 243 -17.24 -4.25 11.74
N GLN A 244 -16.75 -3.61 12.80
CA GLN A 244 -17.57 -3.15 13.93
C GLN A 244 -18.60 -2.08 13.53
N TYR A 245 -18.33 -1.31 12.48
CA TYR A 245 -19.17 -0.19 12.07
C TYR A 245 -20.44 -0.62 11.34
N ASN A 246 -20.41 -1.76 10.65
CA ASN A 246 -21.56 -2.28 9.91
C ASN A 246 -21.46 -3.79 9.78
N SER A 247 -22.42 -4.52 10.35
CA SER A 247 -22.41 -6.00 10.38
C SER A 247 -22.52 -6.67 9.00
N LYS A 248 -22.85 -5.92 7.96
CA LYS A 248 -22.86 -6.39 6.56
C LYS A 248 -21.57 -6.06 5.81
N THR A 249 -20.67 -5.28 6.39
CA THR A 249 -19.33 -5.03 5.83
C THR A 249 -18.55 -6.33 5.82
N GLN A 250 -17.98 -6.66 4.68
CA GLN A 250 -17.16 -7.84 4.50
C GLN A 250 -15.69 -7.44 4.50
N CYS A 251 -14.92 -8.02 5.40
CA CYS A 251 -13.47 -7.84 5.48
C CYS A 251 -12.77 -9.14 5.13
N PHE A 252 -11.70 -9.08 4.35
CA PHE A 252 -10.85 -10.23 4.07
C PHE A 252 -9.40 -9.81 3.86
N GLU A 253 -8.48 -10.78 3.91
CA GLU A 253 -7.07 -10.54 3.64
C GLU A 253 -6.67 -11.00 2.23
N THR A 254 -5.71 -10.31 1.63
CA THR A 254 -5.09 -10.69 0.36
C THR A 254 -3.59 -10.92 0.52
N ALA A 255 -2.97 -11.56 -0.49
CA ALA A 255 -1.53 -11.62 -0.59
C ALA A 255 -0.92 -10.21 -0.68
N VAL A 256 0.38 -10.11 -0.39
CA VAL A 256 1.15 -8.87 -0.48
C VAL A 256 1.33 -8.47 -1.94
N GLY A 257 1.18 -7.18 -2.22
CA GLY A 257 1.28 -6.57 -3.52
C GLY A 257 -0.07 -6.04 -4.01
N ASP A 258 -0.07 -4.77 -4.39
CA ASP A 258 -1.17 -3.99 -4.96
C ASP A 258 -2.15 -4.73 -5.89
N ARG A 259 -1.65 -5.65 -6.73
CA ARG A 259 -2.47 -6.47 -7.63
C ARG A 259 -3.52 -7.27 -6.88
N TRP A 260 -3.17 -7.89 -5.76
CA TRP A 260 -4.06 -8.81 -5.06
C TRP A 260 -5.23 -8.10 -4.39
N LEU A 261 -5.02 -6.88 -3.90
CA LEU A 261 -6.10 -6.01 -3.41
C LEU A 261 -7.10 -5.72 -4.53
N SER A 262 -6.60 -5.26 -5.68
CA SER A 262 -7.45 -4.95 -6.83
C SER A 262 -8.19 -6.19 -7.35
N VAL A 263 -7.52 -7.35 -7.41
CA VAL A 263 -8.13 -8.63 -7.82
C VAL A 263 -9.18 -9.13 -6.83
N GLY A 264 -8.95 -8.95 -5.53
CA GLY A 264 -9.92 -9.35 -4.49
C GLY A 264 -11.15 -8.45 -4.45
N LEU A 265 -10.99 -7.17 -4.78
CA LEU A 265 -12.06 -6.16 -4.67
C LEU A 265 -12.85 -5.94 -5.96
N ARG A 266 -12.29 -6.28 -7.14
CA ARG A 266 -12.90 -6.00 -8.45
C ARG A 266 -14.25 -6.70 -8.63
N HIS A 267 -15.04 -6.15 -9.55
CA HIS A 267 -16.21 -6.83 -10.07
C HIS A 267 -15.80 -8.02 -10.96
N SER A 268 -16.62 -9.08 -11.00
CA SER A 268 -16.32 -10.28 -11.82
C SER A 268 -16.23 -9.96 -13.31
N ASP A 269 -17.02 -9.00 -13.78
CA ASP A 269 -17.15 -8.63 -15.19
C ASP A 269 -16.25 -7.46 -15.60
N GLY A 270 -15.27 -7.09 -14.77
CA GLY A 270 -14.33 -5.99 -15.03
C GLY A 270 -14.70 -4.71 -14.27
N LEU A 271 -15.13 -3.68 -14.99
CA LEU A 271 -15.50 -2.39 -14.40
C LEU A 271 -16.84 -2.48 -13.64
N PHE A 272 -16.98 -1.68 -12.59
CA PHE A 272 -18.28 -1.52 -11.91
C PHE A 272 -19.17 -0.60 -12.74
N VAL A 273 -20.46 -0.91 -12.83
CA VAL A 273 -21.44 -0.07 -13.54
C VAL A 273 -22.52 0.39 -12.56
N GLN A 274 -22.35 1.58 -11.99
CA GLN A 274 -23.26 2.17 -11.01
C GLN A 274 -23.10 3.69 -10.90
N LYS A 275 -24.17 4.39 -10.47
CA LYS A 275 -24.18 5.86 -10.38
C LYS A 275 -23.27 6.42 -9.28
N SER A 276 -23.25 5.77 -8.13
CA SER A 276 -22.44 6.17 -6.98
C SER A 276 -21.12 5.40 -6.95
N MET A 277 -20.16 5.91 -6.16
CA MET A 277 -18.90 5.21 -5.90
C MET A 277 -19.14 3.80 -5.36
N PRO A 278 -18.51 2.76 -5.92
CA PRO A 278 -18.49 1.43 -5.30
C PRO A 278 -17.84 1.51 -3.92
N LEU A 279 -18.49 0.94 -2.89
CA LEU A 279 -17.93 0.94 -1.54
C LEU A 279 -16.90 -0.20 -1.42
N ARG A 280 -15.70 0.11 -1.90
CA ARG A 280 -14.51 -0.76 -1.96
C ARG A 280 -13.32 0.00 -1.41
N LEU A 281 -12.55 -0.65 -0.54
CA LEU A 281 -11.29 -0.11 -0.05
C LEU A 281 -10.31 -1.27 0.16
N GLY A 282 -9.14 -1.17 -0.47
CA GLY A 282 -8.02 -2.08 -0.28
C GLY A 282 -6.84 -1.36 0.36
N VAL A 283 -6.10 -2.00 1.25
CA VAL A 283 -4.97 -1.38 1.94
C VAL A 283 -3.76 -2.30 2.09
N GLU A 284 -2.58 -1.72 1.90
CA GLU A 284 -1.33 -2.22 2.47
C GLU A 284 -0.77 -1.18 3.45
N ASP A 285 -0.12 -1.64 4.52
CA ASP A 285 0.52 -0.78 5.53
C ASP A 285 1.54 0.21 4.94
N SER A 286 2.17 -0.14 3.81
CA SER A 286 3.08 0.71 3.04
C SER A 286 2.48 2.00 2.47
N GLY A 287 1.17 2.25 2.64
CA GLY A 287 0.49 3.45 2.15
C GLY A 287 -0.14 3.29 0.76
N HIS A 288 -0.13 2.07 0.21
CA HIS A 288 -0.86 1.75 -1.01
C HIS A 288 -2.34 1.50 -0.70
N LEU A 289 -3.20 2.46 -1.02
CA LEU A 289 -4.65 2.34 -0.86
C LEU A 289 -5.34 2.21 -2.22
N VAL A 290 -6.10 1.13 -2.40
CA VAL A 290 -6.91 0.88 -3.58
C VAL A 290 -8.32 1.44 -3.34
N LEU A 291 -8.64 2.50 -4.07
CA LEU A 291 -9.95 3.16 -4.02
C LEU A 291 -10.56 3.24 -5.44
N PRO A 292 -11.90 3.24 -5.55
CA PRO A 292 -12.56 3.46 -6.82
C PRO A 292 -12.13 4.74 -7.53
N ALA A 293 -12.00 4.63 -8.85
CA ALA A 293 -11.76 5.75 -9.76
C ALA A 293 -12.84 5.76 -10.84
N PRO A 294 -13.55 6.88 -11.07
CA PRO A 294 -14.53 6.97 -12.14
C PRO A 294 -13.85 6.93 -13.49
N HIS A 295 -14.45 6.24 -14.46
CA HIS A 295 -13.94 6.19 -15.82
C HIS A 295 -14.08 7.58 -16.46
N PRO A 296 -13.01 8.14 -17.05
CA PRO A 296 -12.98 9.55 -17.43
C PRO A 296 -13.97 9.93 -18.54
N ASN A 297 -14.37 8.95 -19.37
CA ASN A 297 -15.25 9.17 -20.52
C ASN A 297 -16.55 8.34 -20.49
N ARG A 298 -16.77 7.55 -19.43
CA ARG A 298 -17.92 6.63 -19.34
C ARG A 298 -18.59 6.81 -17.98
N PRO A 299 -19.54 7.76 -17.87
CA PRO A 299 -20.20 8.06 -16.60
C PRO A 299 -20.85 6.83 -15.98
N GLY A 300 -20.60 6.60 -14.69
CA GLY A 300 -21.11 5.45 -13.96
C GLY A 300 -20.28 4.17 -14.12
N GLU A 301 -19.22 4.19 -14.93
CA GLU A 301 -18.23 3.11 -14.92
C GLU A 301 -17.08 3.44 -13.96
N TRP A 302 -16.62 2.45 -13.20
CA TRP A 302 -15.55 2.63 -12.21
C TRP A 302 -14.51 1.51 -12.30
N SER A 303 -13.24 1.88 -12.12
CA SER A 303 -12.12 0.95 -11.90
C SER A 303 -11.65 1.03 -10.44
N LEU A 304 -10.65 0.23 -10.09
CA LEU A 304 -9.94 0.28 -8.82
C LEU A 304 -8.48 0.60 -9.10
N VAL A 305 -7.94 1.60 -8.41
CA VAL A 305 -6.57 2.08 -8.62
C VAL A 305 -5.94 2.45 -7.29
N GLY A 306 -4.70 2.03 -7.09
CA GLY A 306 -3.80 2.61 -6.09
C GLY A 306 -3.27 3.95 -6.59
N ASP A 307 -3.58 5.02 -5.87
CA ASP A 307 -3.26 6.39 -6.24
C ASP A 307 -3.00 7.17 -4.95
N GLY A 308 -1.73 7.48 -4.69
CA GLY A 308 -1.27 8.15 -3.48
C GLY A 308 -1.85 9.55 -3.35
N ALA A 309 -1.97 10.31 -4.44
CA ALA A 309 -2.56 11.64 -4.43
C ALA A 309 -4.06 11.59 -4.07
N ALA A 310 -4.78 10.60 -4.61
CA ALA A 310 -6.17 10.38 -4.25
C ALA A 310 -6.35 9.88 -2.83
N SER A 311 -5.47 9.00 -2.35
CA SER A 311 -5.46 8.49 -0.99
C SER A 311 -5.23 9.62 0.02
N LEU A 312 -4.29 10.51 -0.28
CA LEU A 312 -4.08 11.75 0.48
C LEU A 312 -5.34 12.62 0.49
N CYS A 313 -5.96 12.87 -0.66
CA CYS A 313 -7.16 13.69 -0.73
C CYS A 313 -8.32 13.08 0.08
N ALA A 314 -8.56 11.78 -0.05
CA ALA A 314 -9.57 11.07 0.73
C ALA A 314 -9.31 11.19 2.23
N PHE A 315 -8.05 10.99 2.64
CA PHE A 315 -7.65 11.08 4.05
C PHE A 315 -7.80 12.49 4.61
N LEU A 316 -7.38 13.52 3.86
CA LEU A 316 -7.57 14.91 4.28
C LEU A 316 -9.06 15.23 4.42
N LEU A 317 -9.90 14.81 3.46
CA LEU A 317 -11.35 14.98 3.51
C LEU A 317 -12.04 14.18 4.63
N SER A 318 -11.39 13.18 5.23
CA SER A 318 -11.97 12.47 6.37
C SER A 318 -11.80 13.20 7.69
N GLN A 319 -10.93 14.23 7.76
CA GLN A 319 -10.45 14.77 9.03
C GLN A 319 -11.51 15.45 9.89
N ASP A 320 -12.58 16.01 9.30
CA ASP A 320 -13.68 16.59 10.09
C ASP A 320 -14.61 15.50 10.68
N ALA A 321 -14.65 14.30 10.08
CA ALA A 321 -15.54 13.21 10.48
C ALA A 321 -14.86 12.11 11.32
N SER A 322 -13.55 11.94 11.13
CA SER A 322 -12.74 10.94 11.84
C SER A 322 -12.27 11.44 13.21
N LYS A 323 -12.21 10.55 14.18
CA LYS A 323 -11.66 10.85 15.50
C LYS A 323 -10.17 10.49 15.51
N PRO A 324 -9.28 11.40 15.96
CA PRO A 324 -7.92 10.99 16.28
C PRO A 324 -7.95 9.83 17.29
N ASP A 325 -7.03 8.88 17.13
CA ASP A 325 -6.80 7.76 18.05
C ASP A 325 -7.94 6.74 18.21
N SER A 326 -8.94 6.72 17.30
CA SER A 326 -10.01 5.72 17.34
C SER A 326 -9.53 4.30 17.05
N PHE A 327 -8.47 4.17 16.24
CA PHE A 327 -7.87 2.89 15.91
C PHE A 327 -6.64 2.62 16.78
N HIS A 328 -6.77 1.67 17.70
CA HIS A 328 -5.66 1.15 18.49
C HIS A 328 -4.96 0.05 17.70
N ARG A 329 -3.77 0.38 17.19
CA ARG A 329 -2.92 -0.57 16.47
C ARG A 329 -2.38 -1.63 17.39
N GLY A 330 -2.26 -2.83 16.86
CA GLY A 330 -1.56 -3.93 17.50
C GLY A 330 -0.03 -3.79 17.38
N TRP A 331 0.64 -4.90 17.64
CA TRP A 331 2.08 -5.03 17.54
C TRP A 331 2.46 -5.94 16.37
N LYS A 332 3.54 -5.59 15.65
CA LYS A 332 4.08 -6.45 14.60
C LYS A 332 5.60 -6.50 14.66
N ARG A 333 6.17 -7.67 14.34
CA ARG A 333 7.61 -7.85 14.12
C ARG A 333 7.85 -8.81 12.97
N ARG A 334 8.82 -8.47 12.14
CA ARG A 334 9.32 -9.30 11.06
C ARG A 334 10.78 -9.63 11.29
N VAL A 335 11.11 -10.91 11.24
CA VAL A 335 12.49 -11.41 11.22
C VAL A 335 12.71 -12.15 9.90
N SER A 336 13.97 -12.44 9.55
CA SER A 336 14.26 -13.09 8.27
C SER A 336 15.53 -13.91 8.34
N VAL A 337 15.41 -15.18 7.94
CA VAL A 337 16.55 -16.04 7.65
C VAL A 337 17.15 -15.58 6.32
N LYS A 338 18.32 -14.93 6.39
CA LYS A 338 19.09 -14.50 5.23
C LYS A 338 19.86 -15.67 4.63
N GLU A 339 20.19 -15.56 3.35
CA GLU A 339 20.90 -16.59 2.58
C GLU A 339 20.19 -17.95 2.59
N SER A 340 18.86 -17.92 2.65
CA SER A 340 18.05 -19.14 2.75
C SER A 340 17.97 -19.88 1.41
N HIS A 341 18.20 -21.19 1.44
CA HIS A 341 17.83 -22.15 0.41
C HIS A 341 16.29 -22.24 0.29
N ARG A 342 15.68 -21.30 -0.44
CA ARG A 342 14.22 -21.12 -0.58
C ARG A 342 13.51 -22.36 -1.12
N GLU A 343 14.20 -23.19 -1.90
CA GLU A 343 13.73 -24.48 -2.40
C GLU A 343 13.42 -25.49 -1.30
N ARG A 344 14.01 -25.32 -0.10
CA ARG A 344 13.74 -26.16 1.07
C ARG A 344 12.44 -25.77 1.79
N TRP A 345 11.89 -24.58 1.54
CA TRP A 345 10.60 -24.14 2.06
C TRP A 345 9.53 -24.20 0.97
N GLN A 346 8.75 -25.28 0.95
CA GLN A 346 7.70 -25.51 -0.05
C GLN A 346 6.40 -25.94 0.63
N ARG A 347 5.27 -25.58 0.02
CA ARG A 347 3.96 -25.94 0.55
C ARG A 347 3.81 -27.44 0.72
N GLY A 348 3.39 -27.85 1.93
CA GLY A 348 3.09 -29.24 2.26
C GLY A 348 4.31 -30.16 2.38
N ASN A 349 5.54 -29.63 2.28
CA ASN A 349 6.73 -30.45 2.54
C ASN A 349 6.89 -30.75 4.04
N GLU A 350 7.79 -31.68 4.38
CA GLU A 350 8.00 -32.14 5.75
C GLU A 350 8.44 -31.01 6.71
N LEU A 351 9.26 -30.09 6.22
CA LEU A 351 9.71 -28.92 6.99
C LEU A 351 8.52 -28.03 7.37
N GLN A 352 7.71 -27.63 6.39
CA GLN A 352 6.56 -26.77 6.63
C GLN A 352 5.53 -27.46 7.54
N LYS A 353 5.31 -28.77 7.36
CA LYS A 353 4.43 -29.56 8.23
C LYS A 353 4.92 -29.55 9.69
N THR A 354 6.20 -29.86 9.91
CA THR A 354 6.82 -29.87 11.25
C THR A 354 6.73 -28.50 11.92
N VAL A 355 7.03 -27.43 11.19
CA VAL A 355 6.94 -26.06 11.69
C VAL A 355 5.49 -25.70 12.01
N SER A 356 4.53 -26.07 11.16
CA SER A 356 3.11 -25.80 11.40
C SER A 356 2.56 -26.51 12.64
N GLU A 357 2.91 -27.79 12.85
CA GLU A 357 2.48 -28.58 14.01
C GLU A 357 3.04 -27.98 15.31
N ARG A 358 4.33 -27.62 15.31
CA ARG A 358 4.97 -26.96 16.45
C ARG A 358 4.34 -25.61 16.76
N LEU A 359 4.09 -24.81 15.72
CA LEU A 359 3.49 -23.48 15.86
C LEU A 359 2.08 -23.59 16.48
N LEU A 360 1.23 -24.48 15.94
CA LEU A 360 -0.12 -24.71 16.47
C LEU A 360 -0.07 -25.22 17.92
N SER A 361 0.82 -26.15 18.25
CA SER A 361 0.96 -26.68 19.62
C SER A 361 1.46 -25.61 20.60
N SER A 362 2.39 -24.74 20.17
CA SER A 362 2.89 -23.66 21.02
C SER A 362 1.81 -22.60 21.26
N LEU A 363 1.04 -22.26 20.23
CA LEU A 363 -0.08 -21.33 20.35
C LEU A 363 -1.19 -21.88 21.26
N ASP A 364 -1.52 -23.17 21.16
CA ASP A 364 -2.48 -23.82 22.06
C ASP A 364 -2.01 -23.76 23.53
N SER A 365 -0.71 -23.96 23.78
CA SER A 365 -0.14 -23.82 25.14
C SER A 365 -0.18 -22.39 25.69
N LEU A 366 -0.27 -21.39 24.80
CA LEU A 366 -0.46 -19.98 25.14
C LEU A 366 -1.95 -19.59 25.23
N GLY A 367 -2.87 -20.56 25.13
CA GLY A 367 -4.31 -20.33 25.19
C GLY A 367 -4.90 -19.73 23.91
N ILE A 368 -4.20 -19.86 22.79
CA ILE A 368 -4.65 -19.38 21.47
C ILE A 368 -5.17 -20.54 20.64
N GLN A 369 -6.43 -20.47 20.24
CA GLN A 369 -7.02 -21.38 19.27
C GLN A 369 -6.61 -20.92 17.88
N ALA A 370 -5.68 -21.64 17.26
CA ALA A 370 -5.10 -21.27 15.98
C ALA A 370 -5.43 -22.28 14.87
N GLN A 371 -5.54 -21.78 13.64
CA GLN A 371 -5.78 -22.56 12.44
C GLN A 371 -4.93 -22.07 11.27
N LEU A 372 -4.62 -22.99 10.36
CA LEU A 372 -3.96 -22.67 9.11
C LEU A 372 -4.94 -21.98 8.16
N ARG A 373 -4.47 -20.93 7.47
CA ARG A 373 -5.19 -20.24 6.42
C ARG A 373 -4.39 -20.26 5.13
N THR A 374 -5.12 -20.25 4.02
CA THR A 374 -4.53 -20.17 2.68
C THR A 374 -4.90 -18.85 2.04
N ILE A 375 -3.94 -18.22 1.38
CA ILE A 375 -4.14 -16.98 0.64
C ILE A 375 -3.83 -17.23 -0.82
N VAL A 376 -4.75 -16.84 -1.69
CA VAL A 376 -4.55 -16.93 -3.14
C VAL A 376 -3.38 -16.03 -3.52
N GLY A 377 -2.43 -16.57 -4.29
CA GLY A 377 -1.27 -15.83 -4.77
C GLY A 377 0.01 -16.02 -3.99
N GLU A 378 -0.05 -16.69 -2.85
CA GLU A 378 1.09 -16.98 -1.98
C GLU A 378 1.24 -18.49 -1.83
N GLU A 379 1.85 -19.12 -2.84
CA GLU A 379 1.89 -20.60 -2.94
C GLU A 379 2.61 -21.25 -1.76
N ASN A 380 3.73 -20.69 -1.33
CA ASN A 380 4.60 -21.24 -0.28
C ASN A 380 4.40 -20.57 1.09
N LEU A 381 3.34 -19.79 1.26
CA LEU A 381 3.02 -19.16 2.53
C LEU A 381 2.48 -20.19 3.52
N LEU A 382 3.09 -20.23 4.71
CA LEU A 382 2.45 -20.74 5.91
C LEU A 382 1.82 -19.56 6.64
N LEU A 383 0.49 -19.53 6.72
CA LEU A 383 -0.23 -18.52 7.48
C LEU A 383 -1.05 -19.21 8.57
N VAL A 384 -0.80 -18.83 9.81
CA VAL A 384 -1.61 -19.21 10.96
C VAL A 384 -2.35 -17.97 11.45
N HIS A 385 -3.63 -18.16 11.74
CA HIS A 385 -4.47 -17.17 12.40
C HIS A 385 -5.01 -17.78 13.68
N GLY A 386 -4.96 -17.04 14.78
CA GLY A 386 -5.43 -17.53 16.06
C GLY A 386 -6.17 -16.48 16.86
N GLU A 387 -7.10 -16.95 17.67
CA GLU A 387 -7.91 -16.15 18.58
C GLU A 387 -7.84 -16.76 19.98
N GLY A 388 -7.70 -15.90 21.00
CA GLY A 388 -7.59 -16.33 22.40
C GLY A 388 -7.15 -15.18 23.29
N ALA A 389 -7.34 -15.33 24.61
CA ALA A 389 -7.03 -14.28 25.59
C ALA A 389 -7.66 -12.89 25.28
N GLY A 390 -8.78 -12.86 24.54
CA GLY A 390 -9.46 -11.62 24.15
C GLY A 390 -8.85 -10.91 22.93
N GLY A 391 -7.80 -11.46 22.32
CA GLY A 391 -7.13 -10.89 21.16
C GLY A 391 -7.00 -11.85 19.99
N THR A 392 -6.37 -11.34 18.93
CA THR A 392 -6.15 -12.03 17.65
C THR A 392 -4.67 -11.96 17.28
N LEU A 393 -4.15 -13.03 16.69
CA LEU A 393 -2.81 -13.05 16.12
C LEU A 393 -2.77 -13.62 14.72
N SER A 394 -1.75 -13.20 14.00
CA SER A 394 -1.36 -13.78 12.72
C SER A 394 0.13 -14.07 12.69
N PHE A 395 0.48 -15.29 12.30
CA PHE A 395 1.86 -15.74 12.14
C PHE A 395 2.06 -16.17 10.69
N GLY A 396 2.95 -15.50 9.97
CA GLY A 396 3.22 -15.73 8.55
C GLY A 396 4.67 -16.15 8.30
N ILE A 397 4.89 -17.15 7.44
CA ILE A 397 6.22 -17.56 6.98
C ILE A 397 6.21 -17.68 5.47
N ARG A 398 7.05 -16.90 4.78
CA ARG A 398 7.08 -16.86 3.31
C ARG A 398 8.49 -16.62 2.77
N ASN A 399 8.76 -17.17 1.59
CA ASN A 399 9.95 -16.86 0.82
C ASN A 399 9.85 -15.42 0.26
N SER A 400 10.95 -14.67 0.28
CA SER A 400 11.04 -13.43 -0.50
C SER A 400 11.10 -13.76 -1.99
N GLY A 401 10.42 -12.96 -2.82
CA GLY A 401 10.48 -13.10 -4.28
C GLY A 401 11.79 -12.59 -4.88
N THR A 402 12.35 -11.51 -4.31
CA THR A 402 13.50 -10.76 -4.86
C THR A 402 14.83 -11.15 -4.23
N GLN A 403 14.84 -11.56 -2.96
CA GLN A 403 16.05 -11.87 -2.21
C GLN A 403 16.07 -13.34 -1.79
N ALA A 404 17.26 -13.92 -1.63
CA ALA A 404 17.45 -15.24 -1.03
C ALA A 404 17.23 -15.18 0.49
N LYS A 405 15.99 -14.91 0.90
CA LYS A 405 15.58 -14.87 2.31
C LYS A 405 14.20 -15.49 2.52
N THR A 406 13.98 -16.01 3.71
CA THR A 406 12.67 -16.48 4.19
C THR A 406 12.27 -15.61 5.37
N SER A 407 11.13 -14.92 5.23
CA SER A 407 10.64 -13.96 6.21
C SER A 407 9.59 -14.60 7.12
N ILE A 408 9.65 -14.24 8.39
CA ILE A 408 8.74 -14.67 9.44
C ILE A 408 8.12 -13.41 10.03
N SER A 409 6.79 -13.31 10.01
CA SER A 409 6.04 -12.19 10.57
C SER A 409 5.12 -12.67 11.69
N LEU A 410 5.15 -11.95 12.80
CA LEU A 410 4.19 -12.09 13.88
C LEU A 410 3.45 -10.75 14.03
N ARG A 411 2.13 -10.80 13.99
CA ARG A 411 1.22 -9.68 14.22
C ARG A 411 0.28 -10.05 15.36
N LEU A 412 0.12 -9.16 16.32
CA LEU A 412 -0.69 -9.34 17.53
C LEU A 412 -1.65 -8.15 17.63
N SER A 413 -2.90 -8.39 18.00
CA SER A 413 -3.82 -7.31 18.36
C SER A 413 -3.42 -6.69 19.70
N PRO A 414 -3.90 -5.47 20.04
CA PRO A 414 -3.52 -4.76 21.26
C PRO A 414 -3.78 -5.52 22.56
N GLU A 415 -4.73 -6.46 22.55
CA GLU A 415 -5.14 -7.23 23.73
C GLU A 415 -4.14 -8.33 24.11
N LEU A 416 -3.19 -8.67 23.23
CA LEU A 416 -2.21 -9.72 23.48
C LEU A 416 -0.88 -9.16 24.00
N GLU A 417 -0.43 -9.67 25.14
CA GLU A 417 0.87 -9.31 25.73
C GLU A 417 2.02 -9.88 24.89
N VAL A 418 2.84 -8.99 24.32
CA VAL A 418 3.89 -9.31 23.33
C VAL A 418 4.91 -10.30 23.89
N GLU A 419 5.28 -10.14 25.16
CA GLU A 419 6.31 -10.90 25.86
C GLU A 419 6.06 -12.41 25.81
N HIS A 420 4.79 -12.84 25.81
CA HIS A 420 4.41 -14.25 25.74
C HIS A 420 4.72 -14.91 24.39
N PHE A 421 4.81 -14.12 23.31
CA PHE A 421 4.96 -14.63 21.94
C PHE A 421 6.36 -14.42 21.35
N LEU A 422 7.19 -13.56 21.96
CA LEU A 422 8.55 -13.30 21.47
C LEU A 422 9.41 -14.56 21.41
N SER A 423 9.34 -15.38 22.47
CA SER A 423 10.09 -16.64 22.52
C SER A 423 9.68 -17.62 21.42
N LEU A 424 8.39 -17.63 21.04
CA LEU A 424 7.89 -18.44 19.93
C LEU A 424 8.48 -17.96 18.60
N LEU A 425 8.46 -16.64 18.34
CA LEU A 425 9.04 -16.06 17.13
C LEU A 425 10.53 -16.41 16.99
N GLU A 426 11.32 -16.22 18.05
CA GLU A 426 12.76 -16.48 18.07
C GLU A 426 13.09 -17.96 17.89
N ASN A 427 12.31 -18.84 18.53
CA ASN A 427 12.49 -20.29 18.38
C ASN A 427 12.23 -20.75 16.94
N ILE A 428 11.14 -20.28 16.33
CA ILE A 428 10.80 -20.63 14.94
C ILE A 428 11.84 -20.08 13.97
N GLU A 429 12.34 -18.86 14.18
CA GLU A 429 13.44 -18.29 13.39
C GLU A 429 14.70 -19.17 13.47
N HIS A 430 15.10 -19.57 14.67
CA HIS A 430 16.28 -20.42 14.87
C HIS A 430 16.17 -21.78 14.19
N ASP A 431 15.00 -22.43 14.28
CA ASP A 431 14.78 -23.72 13.63
C ASP A 431 14.81 -23.60 12.10
N LEU A 432 14.20 -22.54 11.57
CA LEU A 432 14.24 -22.27 10.14
C LEU A 432 15.63 -21.92 9.66
N ALA A 433 16.43 -21.18 10.43
CA ALA A 433 17.82 -20.90 10.09
C ALA A 433 18.62 -22.19 9.88
N LYS A 434 18.48 -23.16 10.80
CA LYS A 434 19.14 -24.48 10.69
C LYS A 434 18.68 -25.31 9.50
N ALA A 435 17.41 -25.19 9.11
CA ALA A 435 16.83 -26.01 8.04
C ALA A 435 17.08 -25.40 6.66
N LEU A 436 17.12 -24.07 6.58
CA LEU A 436 17.18 -23.32 5.33
C LEU A 436 18.58 -22.87 4.95
N GLN A 437 19.53 -22.84 5.87
CA GLN A 437 20.97 -22.71 5.57
C GLN A 437 21.53 -24.13 5.42
#